data_AF-A0A915EJA2-F1
#
_entry.id   AF-A0A915EJA2-F1
#
_cell.length_a   1.000
_cell.length_b   1.000
_cell.length_c   1.000
_cell.angle_alpha   90.00
_cell.angle_beta   90.00
_cell.angle_gamma   90.00
#
_symmetry.space_group_name_H-M   'P 1'
#
loop_
_entity.id
_entity.type
_entity.pdbx_description
1 polymer ?
#
loop_
_entity_poly.entity_id
_entity_poly.type
_entity_poly.pdbx_seq_one_letter_code
_entity_poly.pdbx_strand_id
1 'polypeptide(L)'
;MMHTVPILWESRIKAVNNWSLYLYVIAYASSDLPEELPVKGSFHTKDDDYLFHGLSHAKEFSKSDQEVEEQLVNSLRNFVKHGDPSFDSVKWPLTDAKTFQRI
;
A
#
# COMPACT_ATOMS: atom_id res chain seq x y z
N MET A 1 -11.41 -0.52 -10.21
CA MET A 1 -12.43 -1.00 -9.24
C MET A 1 -12.53 -2.52 -9.11
N MET A 2 -12.04 -3.33 -10.07
CA MET A 2 -12.21 -4.79 -10.06
C MET A 2 -11.56 -5.52 -8.85
N HIS A 3 -10.50 -4.97 -8.26
CA HIS A 3 -9.74 -5.65 -7.19
C HIS A 3 -10.16 -5.23 -5.77
N THR A 4 -10.58 -3.99 -5.57
CA THR A 4 -10.78 -3.42 -4.23
C THR A 4 -11.96 -4.06 -3.49
N VAL A 5 -13.10 -4.25 -4.15
CA VAL A 5 -14.31 -4.80 -3.50
C VAL A 5 -14.08 -6.26 -3.06
N PRO A 6 -13.52 -7.16 -3.90
CA PRO A 6 -13.16 -8.51 -3.45
C PRO A 6 -12.16 -8.52 -2.29
N ILE A 7 -11.10 -7.69 -2.33
CA ILE A 7 -10.11 -7.61 -1.25
C ILE A 7 -10.76 -7.16 0.06
N LEU A 8 -11.65 -6.16 0.02
CA LEU A 8 -12.39 -5.71 1.20
C LEU A 8 -13.31 -6.82 1.76
N TRP A 9 -13.98 -7.57 0.89
CA TRP A 9 -14.82 -8.68 1.32
C TRP A 9 -14.00 -9.77 2.02
N GLU A 10 -12.87 -10.18 1.46
CA GLU A 10 -11.96 -11.15 2.06
C GLU A 10 -11.40 -10.64 3.39
N SER A 11 -11.00 -9.37 3.44
CA SER A 11 -10.49 -8.72 4.65
C SER A 11 -11.53 -8.73 5.76
N ARG A 12 -12.81 -8.50 5.44
CA ARG A 12 -13.90 -8.58 6.40
C ARG A 12 -14.06 -10.00 6.96
N ILE A 13 -13.98 -11.03 6.11
CA ILE A 13 -14.03 -12.43 6.55
C ILE A 13 -12.85 -12.74 7.48
N LYS A 14 -11.63 -12.35 7.11
CA LYS A 14 -10.43 -12.57 7.95
C LYS A 14 -10.53 -11.83 9.28
N ALA A 15 -11.06 -10.61 9.28
CA ALA A 15 -11.21 -9.79 10.49
C ALA A 15 -12.20 -10.41 11.50
N VAL A 16 -13.34 -10.95 11.04
CA VAL A 16 -14.29 -11.63 11.94
C VAL A 16 -13.75 -12.97 12.48
N ASN A 17 -12.72 -13.51 11.84
CA ASN A 17 -11.99 -14.70 12.31
C ASN A 17 -10.73 -14.35 13.12
N ASN A 18 -10.62 -13.10 13.62
CA ASN A 18 -9.53 -12.62 14.47
C ASN A 18 -8.12 -12.70 13.84
N TRP A 19 -8.03 -12.59 12.51
CA TRP A 19 -6.73 -12.43 11.87
C TRP A 19 -6.19 -11.02 12.15
N SER A 20 -4.90 -10.91 12.45
CA SER A 20 -4.22 -9.62 12.48
C SER A 20 -4.06 -9.10 11.06
N LEU A 21 -4.80 -8.05 10.71
CA LEU A 21 -4.80 -7.49 9.36
C LEU A 21 -4.34 -6.04 9.37
N TYR A 22 -3.59 -5.69 8.34
CA TYR A 22 -3.21 -4.32 8.03
C TYR A 22 -3.48 -4.09 6.54
N LEU A 23 -4.23 -3.04 6.23
CA LEU A 23 -4.62 -2.71 4.86
C LEU A 23 -3.99 -1.38 4.46
N TYR A 24 -3.62 -1.26 3.19
CA TYR A 24 -3.23 0.02 2.59
C TYR A 24 -3.90 0.24 1.25
N VAL A 25 -3.84 1.49 0.82
CA VAL A 25 -4.22 1.94 -0.51
C VAL A 25 -3.08 2.79 -1.04
N ILE A 26 -2.55 2.45 -2.21
CA ILE A 26 -1.60 3.31 -2.91
C ILE A 26 -2.42 4.31 -3.73
N ALA A 27 -2.45 5.54 -3.27
CA ALA A 27 -3.07 6.66 -3.99
C ALA A 27 -2.03 7.58 -4.66
N TYR A 28 -0.74 7.40 -4.33
CA TYR A 28 0.34 8.22 -4.88
C TYR A 28 0.44 8.00 -6.40
N ALA A 29 0.49 9.11 -7.12
CA ALA A 29 0.67 9.17 -8.56
C ALA A 29 2.01 9.88 -8.80
N SER A 30 2.96 9.17 -9.39
CA SER A 30 4.29 9.72 -9.63
C SER A 30 4.25 10.83 -10.68
N SER A 31 5.20 11.76 -10.61
CA SER A 31 5.24 12.93 -11.49
C SER A 31 5.62 12.61 -12.94
N ASP A 32 6.14 11.41 -13.19
CA ASP A 32 6.58 10.90 -14.50
C ASP A 32 5.45 10.23 -15.30
N LEU A 33 4.21 10.27 -14.82
CA LEU A 33 3.07 9.77 -15.58
C LEU A 33 2.90 10.57 -16.89
N PRO A 34 2.67 9.90 -18.03
CA PRO A 34 2.48 10.56 -19.32
C PRO A 34 1.43 11.69 -19.25
N GLU A 35 1.72 12.82 -19.88
CA GLU A 35 0.87 14.01 -19.81
C GLU A 35 -0.51 13.80 -20.46
N GLU A 36 -0.56 12.94 -21.47
CA GLU A 36 -1.74 12.57 -22.22
C GLU A 36 -2.75 11.72 -21.44
N LEU A 37 -2.38 11.23 -20.25
CA LEU A 37 -3.31 10.46 -19.43
C LEU A 37 -4.46 11.35 -18.94
N PRO A 38 -5.72 10.98 -19.23
CA PRO A 38 -6.88 11.80 -18.88
C PRO A 38 -7.10 11.90 -17.36
N VAL A 39 -6.52 10.98 -16.59
CA VAL A 39 -6.54 10.97 -15.13
C VAL A 39 -5.16 10.57 -14.64
N LYS A 40 -4.52 11.43 -13.83
CA LYS A 40 -3.26 11.14 -13.14
C LYS A 40 -3.60 10.50 -11.80
N GLY A 41 -3.27 9.22 -11.65
CA GLY A 41 -3.57 8.43 -10.46
C GLY A 41 -2.61 7.26 -10.32
N SER A 42 -2.75 6.50 -9.23
CA SER A 42 -2.07 5.20 -9.13
C SER A 42 -2.72 4.18 -10.07
N PHE A 43 -1.90 3.30 -10.64
CA PHE A 43 -2.33 2.21 -11.51
C PHE A 43 -2.08 0.87 -10.85
N HIS A 44 -2.67 -0.19 -11.41
CA HIS A 44 -2.43 -1.55 -10.92
C HIS A 44 -0.92 -1.84 -10.91
N THR A 45 -0.46 -2.53 -9.86
CA THR A 45 0.94 -2.94 -9.62
C THR A 45 1.96 -1.81 -9.50
N LYS A 46 1.51 -0.56 -9.28
CA LYS A 46 2.43 0.58 -9.16
C LYS A 46 3.29 0.51 -7.88
N ASP A 47 2.83 -0.23 -6.87
CA ASP A 47 3.57 -0.64 -5.67
C ASP A 47 4.91 -1.28 -6.00
N ASP A 48 4.94 -2.12 -7.04
CA ASP A 48 6.06 -3.01 -7.32
C ASP A 48 7.34 -2.20 -7.62
N ASP A 49 7.19 -1.03 -8.24
CA ASP A 49 8.31 -0.14 -8.47
C ASP A 49 8.95 0.30 -7.15
N TYR A 50 8.15 0.60 -6.12
CA TYR A 50 8.62 1.07 -4.81
C TYR A 50 9.09 -0.06 -3.90
N LEU A 51 8.48 -1.25 -3.98
CA LEU A 51 8.87 -2.40 -3.15
C LEU A 51 10.17 -3.05 -3.61
N PHE A 52 10.46 -2.98 -4.90
CA PHE A 52 11.57 -3.71 -5.51
C PHE A 52 12.54 -2.81 -6.27
N HIS A 53 12.53 -1.51 -5.98
CA HIS A 53 13.43 -0.52 -6.54
C HIS A 53 13.48 -0.54 -8.09
N GLY A 54 12.32 -0.43 -8.72
CA GLY A 54 12.21 -0.30 -10.17
C GLY A 54 12.48 -1.60 -10.94
N LEU A 55 11.81 -2.71 -10.57
CA LEU A 55 11.83 -3.98 -11.33
C LEU A 55 11.58 -3.81 -12.83
N SER A 56 10.88 -2.75 -13.24
CA SER A 56 10.42 -2.57 -14.61
C SER A 56 11.37 -1.75 -15.49
N HIS A 57 12.04 -0.70 -15.02
CA HIS A 57 13.01 0.07 -15.82
C HIS A 57 13.92 0.91 -14.91
N ALA A 58 15.10 1.31 -15.40
CA ALA A 58 15.97 2.29 -14.76
C ALA A 58 15.27 3.67 -14.68
N LYS A 59 14.34 3.79 -13.73
CA LYS A 59 13.62 5.02 -13.42
C LYS A 59 14.41 5.75 -12.35
N GLU A 60 14.73 7.01 -12.59
CA GLU A 60 15.22 7.87 -11.52
C GLU A 60 14.05 8.25 -10.61
N PHE A 61 14.17 7.90 -9.33
CA PHE A 61 13.15 8.23 -8.34
C PHE A 61 13.29 9.69 -7.94
N SER A 62 12.19 10.43 -8.04
CA SER A 62 12.09 11.74 -7.39
C SER A 62 12.18 11.59 -5.88
N LYS A 63 12.38 12.71 -5.16
CA LYS A 63 12.39 12.68 -3.69
C LYS A 63 11.09 12.09 -3.11
N SER A 64 9.94 12.42 -3.70
CA SER A 64 8.65 11.89 -3.26
C SER A 64 8.51 10.40 -3.57
N ASP A 65 9.09 9.91 -4.68
CA ASP A 65 9.15 8.47 -4.96
C ASP A 65 9.98 7.74 -3.90
N GLN A 66 11.12 8.30 -3.50
CA GLN A 66 11.98 7.76 -2.44
C GLN A 66 11.26 7.73 -1.08
N GLU A 67 10.48 8.76 -0.75
CA GLU A 67 9.69 8.79 0.49
C GLU A 67 8.61 7.70 0.50
N VAL A 68 7.98 7.41 -0.64
CA VAL A 68 6.99 6.32 -0.77
C VAL A 68 7.67 4.95 -0.67
N GLU A 69 8.82 4.77 -1.36
CA GLU A 69 9.65 3.57 -1.26
C GLU A 69 10.09 3.29 0.18
N GLU A 70 10.65 4.29 0.87
CA GLU A 70 11.07 4.16 2.25
C GLU A 70 9.92 3.71 3.15
N GLN A 71 8.73 4.32 2.98
CA GLN A 71 7.56 3.96 3.75
C GLN A 71 7.10 2.52 3.50
N LEU A 72 6.95 2.10 2.24
CA LEU A 72 6.51 0.74 1.91
C LEU A 72 7.53 -0.31 2.36
N VAL A 73 8.81 -0.10 2.07
CA VAL A 73 9.88 -1.06 2.37
C VAL A 73 10.07 -1.21 3.87
N ASN A 74 10.07 -0.12 4.64
CA ASN A 74 10.21 -0.19 6.10
C ASN A 74 8.99 -0.85 6.74
N SER A 75 7.78 -0.55 6.26
CA SER A 75 6.58 -1.23 6.75
C SER A 75 6.57 -2.72 6.45
N LEU A 76 6.93 -3.14 5.24
CA LEU A 76 7.03 -4.55 4.90
C LEU A 76 8.11 -5.25 5.75
N ARG A 77 9.27 -4.62 5.91
CA ARG A 77 10.36 -5.11 6.75
C ARG A 77 9.91 -5.33 8.20
N ASN A 78 9.22 -4.36 8.80
CA ASN A 78 8.75 -4.48 10.17
C ASN A 78 7.65 -5.54 10.31
N PHE A 79 6.74 -5.63 9.33
CA PHE A 79 5.73 -6.69 9.33
C PHE A 79 6.36 -8.08 9.29
N VAL A 80 7.36 -8.31 8.42
CA VAL A 80 8.06 -9.60 8.34
C VAL A 80 8.77 -9.95 9.64
N LYS A 81 9.36 -8.96 10.33
CA LYS A 81 10.13 -9.19 11.57
C LYS A 81 9.27 -9.31 12.82
N HIS A 82 8.15 -8.58 12.88
CA HIS A 82 7.42 -8.33 14.12
C HIS A 82 5.91 -8.59 14.03
N GLY A 83 5.37 -8.82 12.83
CA GLY A 83 3.92 -8.95 12.62
C GLY A 83 3.15 -7.63 12.70
N ASP A 84 3.84 -6.49 12.74
CA ASP A 84 3.28 -5.13 12.76
C ASP A 84 4.06 -4.26 11.73
N PRO A 85 3.40 -3.66 10.72
CA PRO A 85 4.05 -2.83 9.72
C PRO A 85 4.38 -1.41 10.20
N SER A 86 4.02 -1.05 11.43
CA SER A 86 4.33 0.25 12.01
C SER A 86 5.83 0.44 12.22
N PHE A 87 6.35 1.63 11.94
CA PHE A 87 7.74 2.01 12.16
C PHE A 87 7.81 3.51 12.44
N ASP A 88 8.75 3.95 13.29
CA ASP A 88 8.94 5.36 13.65
C ASP A 88 7.61 6.11 13.92
N SER A 89 7.34 7.15 13.13
CA SER A 89 6.12 7.96 13.15
C SER A 89 4.98 7.39 12.30
N VAL A 90 5.23 6.39 11.45
CA VAL A 90 4.23 5.76 10.59
C VAL A 90 3.50 4.67 11.38
N LYS A 91 2.21 4.89 11.62
CA LYS A 91 1.34 3.98 12.38
C LYS A 91 0.34 3.29 11.46
N TRP A 92 0.33 1.97 11.51
CA TRP A 92 -0.62 1.15 10.78
C TRP A 92 -1.71 0.66 11.73
N PRO A 93 -2.95 1.15 11.61
CA PRO A 93 -4.03 0.70 12.47
C PRO A 93 -4.37 -0.76 12.15
N LEU A 94 -4.57 -1.55 13.20
CA LEU A 94 -5.08 -2.89 13.05
C LEU A 94 -6.48 -2.84 12.43
N THR A 95 -6.70 -3.67 11.42
CA THR A 95 -8.00 -3.88 10.80
C THR A 95 -8.68 -5.06 11.47
N ASP A 96 -9.64 -4.77 12.34
CA ASP A 96 -10.43 -5.78 13.05
C ASP A 96 -11.91 -5.74 12.64
N ALA A 97 -12.72 -6.59 13.25
CA ALA A 97 -14.15 -6.63 12.97
C ALA A 97 -14.86 -5.29 13.28
N LYS A 98 -14.35 -4.49 14.21
CA LYS A 98 -14.92 -3.18 14.56
C LYS A 98 -14.60 -2.13 13.50
N THR A 99 -13.45 -2.25 12.81
CA THR A 99 -13.11 -1.39 11.67
C THR A 99 -14.21 -1.43 10.61
N PHE A 100 -14.77 -2.60 10.30
CA PHE A 100 -15.83 -2.77 9.29
C PHE A 100 -17.26 -2.44 9.77
N GLN A 101 -17.47 -2.15 11.06
CA GLN A 101 -18.78 -1.73 11.58
C GLN A 101 -18.98 -0.21 11.47
N ARG A 102 -17.91 0.54 11.18
CA ARG A 102 -17.90 2.00 11.09
C ARG A 102 -18.02 2.53 9.65
N ILE A 103 -18.08 1.63 8.68
CA ILE A 103 -18.14 1.90 7.23
C ILE A 103 -19.49 1.42 6.72
#